data_AF-A0AA42H289-F1
#
_entry.id   AF-A0AA42H289-F1
#
_cell.length_a   1.000
_cell.length_b   1.000
_cell.length_c   1.000
_cell.angle_alpha   90.00
_cell.angle_beta   90.00
_cell.angle_gamma   90.00
#
_symmetry.space_group_name_H-M   'P 1'
#
loop_
_entity.id
_entity.type
_entity.pdbx_description
1 polymer ?
#
loop_
_entity_poly.entity_id
_entity_poly.type
_entity_poly.pdbx_seq_one_letter_code
_entity_poly.pdbx_strand_id
1 'polypeptide(L)' 'MRADVAMADYILVRVFTEEKRALKETAREKGVSLSEFIRTRAMGGPNLGGSANGAS' A
#
# COMPACT_ATOMS: atom_id res chain seq x y z
N MET A 1 -12.49 -18.21 15.47
CA MET A 1 -11.75 -18.38 14.21
C MET A 1 -11.27 -17.00 13.77
N ARG A 2 -9.95 -16.88 13.56
CA ARG A 2 -9.17 -15.73 13.09
C ARG A 2 -9.09 -14.50 14.01
N ALA A 3 -7.91 -14.42 14.62
CA ALA A 3 -7.37 -13.30 15.37
C ALA A 3 -7.65 -11.95 14.70
N ASP A 4 -8.06 -10.99 15.52
CA ASP A 4 -7.74 -9.58 15.39
C ASP A 4 -6.23 -9.41 15.17
N VAL A 5 -5.80 -9.54 13.92
CA VAL A 5 -4.48 -9.06 13.55
C VAL A 5 -4.62 -7.55 13.43
N ALA A 6 -4.34 -6.84 14.52
CA ALA A 6 -3.96 -5.44 14.45
C ALA A 6 -2.65 -5.35 13.65
N MET A 7 -2.74 -5.45 12.31
CA MET A 7 -1.60 -5.19 11.44
C MET A 7 -1.32 -3.69 11.54
N ALA A 8 -0.15 -3.34 12.06
CA ALA A 8 0.23 -1.97 12.40
C ALA A 8 0.18 -0.96 11.23
N ASP A 9 -0.03 -1.38 9.97
CA ASP A 9 0.19 -0.53 8.80
C ASP A 9 -0.88 -0.66 7.68
N TYR A 10 -2.17 -0.67 8.03
CA TYR A 10 -3.22 -0.47 7.01
C TYR A 10 -3.68 0.99 6.97
N ILE A 11 -3.58 1.60 5.78
CA ILE A 11 -4.10 2.94 5.52
C ILE A 11 -5.51 2.80 4.93
N LEU A 12 -6.49 3.39 5.62
CA LEU A 12 -7.85 3.54 5.09
C LEU A 12 -8.00 4.93 4.47
N VAL A 13 -8.19 4.97 3.15
CA VAL A 13 -8.43 6.22 2.41
C VAL A 13 -9.84 6.18 1.83
N ARG A 14 -10.62 7.22 2.09
CA ARG A 14 -11.92 7.41 1.46
C ARG A 14 -11.72 8.09 0.11
N VAL A 15 -12.24 7.47 -0.94
CA VAL A 15 -12.19 7.94 -2.32
C VAL A 15 -13.56 7.73 -2.96
N PHE A 16 -13.86 8.47 -4.03
CA PHE A 16 -15.06 8.23 -4.81
C PHE A 16 -14.97 6.88 -5.55
N THR A 17 -16.13 6.33 -5.90
CA THR A 17 -16.22 5.03 -6.57
C THR A 17 -15.47 5.02 -7.91
N GLU A 18 -15.61 6.09 -8.70
CA GLU A 18 -14.96 6.22 -10.01
C GLU A 18 -13.43 6.32 -9.88
N GLU A 19 -12.94 7.09 -8.91
CA GLU A 19 -11.51 7.18 -8.60
C GLU A 19 -10.95 5.82 -8.19
N LYS A 20 -11.67 5.10 -7.33
CA LYS A 20 -11.28 3.74 -6.93
C LYS A 20 -11.21 2.79 -8.12
N ARG A 21 -12.12 2.93 -9.10
CA ARG A 21 -12.10 2.10 -10.32
C ARG A 21 -10.86 2.40 -11.15
N ALA A 22 -10.57 3.67 -11.41
CA ALA A 22 -9.39 4.08 -12.16
C ALA A 22 -8.09 3.59 -11.50
N LEU A 23 -7.96 3.74 -10.18
CA LEU A 23 -6.78 3.28 -9.43
C LEU A 23 -6.60 1.75 -9.51
N LYS A 24 -7.69 0.98 -9.46
CA LYS A 24 -7.65 -0.49 -9.61
C LYS A 24 -7.20 -0.90 -11.00
N GLU A 25 -7.70 -0.24 -12.02
CA GLU A 25 -7.34 -0.51 -13.42
C GLU A 25 -5.85 -0.26 -13.65
N THR A 26 -5.34 0.89 -13.22
CA THR A 26 -3.91 1.20 -13.33
C THR A 26 -3.03 0.22 -12.54
N ALA A 27 -3.45 -0.20 -11.33
CA ALA A 27 -2.71 -1.20 -10.56
C ALA A 27 -2.67 -2.55 -11.29
N ARG A 28 -3.79 -2.96 -11.90
CA ARG A 28 -3.90 -4.18 -12.69
C ARG A 28 -3.02 -4.15 -13.93
N GLU A 29 -3.01 -3.05 -14.68
CA GLU A 29 -2.14 -2.86 -15.85
C GLU A 29 -0.66 -2.98 -15.50
N LYS A 30 -0.30 -2.57 -14.28
CA LYS A 30 1.07 -2.64 -13.75
C LYS A 30 1.41 -3.98 -13.08
N GLY A 31 0.45 -4.90 -12.98
CA GLY A 31 0.65 -6.20 -12.35
C GLY A 31 0.91 -6.15 -10.84
N VAL A 32 0.54 -5.05 -10.17
CA VAL A 32 0.74 -4.86 -8.71
C VAL A 32 -0.59 -4.79 -7.98
N SER A 33 -0.56 -4.98 -6.66
CA SER A 33 -1.77 -4.77 -5.84
C SER A 33 -2.13 -3.29 -5.76
N LEU A 34 -3.41 -2.96 -5.55
CA LEU A 34 -3.85 -1.58 -5.34
C LEU A 34 -3.12 -0.93 -4.16
N SER A 35 -2.96 -1.64 -3.04
CA SER A 35 -2.28 -1.12 -1.85
C SER A 35 -0.80 -0.84 -2.10
N GLU A 36 -0.11 -1.70 -2.84
CA GLU A 36 1.28 -1.50 -3.26
C GLU A 36 1.40 -0.32 -4.22
N PHE A 37 0.49 -0.20 -5.19
CA PHE A 37 0.44 0.93 -6.10
C PHE A 37 0.31 2.27 -5.35
N ILE A 38 -0.61 2.33 -4.39
CA ILE A 38 -0.84 3.53 -3.56
C ILE A 38 0.37 3.82 -2.68
N ARG A 39 0.94 2.83 -2.00
CA ARG A 39 2.13 3.01 -1.15
C ARG A 39 3.32 3.54 -1.94
N THR A 40 3.61 2.95 -3.09
CA THR A 40 4.74 3.36 -3.94
C THR A 40 4.57 4.80 -4.43
N ARG A 41 3.35 5.22 -4.74
CA ARG A 41 3.07 6.60 -5.18
C ARG A 41 3.06 7.61 -4.04
N ALA A 42 2.48 7.26 -2.89
CA ALA A 42 2.39 8.15 -1.73
C ALA A 42 3.76 8.37 -1.06
N MET A 43 4.63 7.36 -1.06
CA MET A 43 5.94 7.38 -0.40
C MET A 43 7.11 7.74 -1.34
N GLY A 44 6.85 8.08 -2.61
CA GLY A 44 7.87 8.60 -3.53
C GLY A 44 8.76 7.57 -4.24
N GLY A 45 8.31 6.31 -4.39
CA GLY A 45 9.09 5.23 -5.02
C GLY A 45 9.69 4.25 -4.00
N PRO A 46 10.30 3.13 -4.45
CA PRO A 46 10.78 2.08 -3.56
C PRO A 46 11.85 2.65 -2.62
N ASN A 47 11.53 2.66 -1.34
CA ASN A 47 12.44 3.02 -0.27
C ASN A 47 13.49 1.91 -0.14
N LEU A 48 14.57 1.98 -0.94
CA LEU A 48 15.77 1.14 -0.83
C LEU A 48 16.63 1.53 0.41
N GLY A 49 16.00 1.77 1.57
CA GLY A 49 16.72 2.33 2.70
C GLY A 49 15.91 2.28 3.99
N GLY A 50 15.79 1.08 4.56
CA GLY A 50 15.16 0.89 5.87
C GLY A 50 15.60 -0.39 6.58
N SER A 51 16.82 -0.87 6.31
CA SER A 51 17.51 -1.77 7.23
C SER A 51 18.29 -0.90 8.22
N ALA A 52 17.66 -0.58 9.35
CA ALA A 52 18.35 -0.11 10.53
C ALA A 52 17.43 -0.38 11.73
N ASN A 53 17.49 -1.62 12.22
CA ASN A 53 17.37 -1.93 13.65
C ASN A 53 17.96 -3.31 13.90
N GLY A 54 19.26 -3.44 13.63
CA GLY A 54 20.15 -4.13 14.54
C GLY A 54 20.69 -3.05 15.48
N ALA A 55 20.16 -2.98 16.70
CA ALA A 55 20.70 -2.13 17.75
C ALA A 55 20.79 -2.96 19.02
N SER A 56 22.03 -3.38 19.27
CA SER A 56 22.70 -3.74 20.55
C SER A 56 22.10 -4.87 21.38
#